data_AF-A0A6G3RNI0-F1
#
_entry.id   AF-A0A6G3RNI0-F1
#
_cell.length_a   1.000
_cell.length_b   1.000
_cell.length_c   1.000
_cell.angle_alpha   90.00
_cell.angle_beta   90.00
_cell.angle_gamma   90.00
#
_symmetry.space_group_name_H-M   'P 1'
#
loop_
_entity.id
_entity.type
_entity.pdbx_description
1 polymer ?
#
loop_
_entity_poly.entity_id
_entity_poly.type
_entity_poly.pdbx_seq_one_letter_code
_entity_poly.pdbx_strand_id
1 'polypeptide(L)'
;RTYRRTLRLPVGTGIVAVEETHHDATTGTGAGSSGEALHRGGWLDARLHLTDLRDLTTAVRRLRRLFDLDADPYAVDERLGADPRLAPLVAARPGLRSPGTADPDEFAVRALVGREGAGRL
;
A
#
# COMPACT_ATOMS: atom_id res chain seq x y z
N ARG A 1 -3.83 11.87 5.02
CA ARG A 1 -2.55 12.64 4.95
C ARG A 1 -1.97 12.56 3.53
N THR A 2 -0.84 13.20 3.18
CA THR A 2 -0.19 13.01 1.87
C THR A 2 1.18 12.34 2.04
N TYR A 3 1.35 11.17 1.44
CA TYR A 3 2.63 10.48 1.33
C TYR A 3 3.39 11.00 0.11
N ARG A 4 4.65 11.40 0.27
CA ARG A 4 5.50 11.83 -0.85
C ARG A 4 6.86 11.15 -0.78
N ARG A 5 7.39 10.75 -1.94
CA ARG A 5 8.76 10.23 -2.04
C ARG A 5 9.36 10.43 -3.42
N THR A 6 10.68 10.32 -3.49
CA THR A 6 11.41 10.16 -4.75
C THR A 6 11.41 8.70 -5.22
N LEU A 7 11.53 8.52 -6.53
CA LEU A 7 11.71 7.26 -7.23
C LEU A 7 12.96 7.35 -8.10
N ARG A 8 13.88 6.40 -7.93
CA ARG A 8 14.93 6.13 -8.92
C ARG A 8 14.31 5.31 -10.04
N LEU A 9 14.40 5.75 -11.28
CA LEU A 9 13.76 5.10 -12.42
C LEU A 9 14.83 4.73 -13.46
N PRO A 10 14.53 3.83 -14.42
CA PRO A 10 15.52 3.37 -15.39
C PRO A 10 16.16 4.50 -16.20
N VAL A 11 15.38 5.48 -16.64
CA VAL A 11 15.89 6.59 -17.46
C VAL A 11 16.23 7.81 -16.60
N GLY A 12 15.40 8.14 -15.62
CA GLY A 12 15.65 9.30 -14.77
C GLY A 12 15.12 9.14 -13.35
N THR A 13 14.47 10.20 -12.87
CA THR A 13 13.91 10.23 -11.52
C THR A 13 12.47 10.67 -11.56
N GLY A 14 11.75 10.37 -10.49
CA GLY A 14 10.39 10.87 -10.32
C GLY A 14 10.10 11.20 -8.88
N ILE A 15 9.06 12.00 -8.68
CA ILE A 15 8.43 12.25 -7.40
C ILE A 15 7.02 11.72 -7.50
N VAL A 16 6.62 10.94 -6.50
CA VAL A 16 5.23 10.54 -6.33
C VAL A 16 4.63 11.20 -5.10
N ALA A 17 3.40 11.66 -5.24
CA ALA A 17 2.54 12.07 -4.14
C ALA A 17 1.27 11.22 -4.15
N VAL A 18 0.99 10.57 -3.03
CA VAL A 18 -0.22 9.78 -2.81
C VAL A 18 -1.02 10.41 -1.70
N GLU A 19 -2.30 10.65 -1.96
CA GLU A 19 -3.22 11.12 -0.94
C GLU A 19 -3.85 9.92 -0.24
N GLU A 20 -3.69 9.88 1.08
CA GLU A 20 -4.40 8.93 1.92
C GLU A 20 -5.83 9.43 2.03
N THR A 21 -6.67 8.94 1.12
CA THR A 21 -8.12 9.11 1.19
C THR A 21 -8.61 8.27 2.35
N HIS A 22 -8.89 8.92 3.48
CA HIS A 22 -9.67 8.28 4.53
C HIS A 22 -11.09 8.11 3.98
N HIS A 23 -11.44 6.89 3.60
CA HIS A 23 -12.84 6.60 3.31
C HIS A 23 -13.60 6.66 4.64
N ASP A 24 -14.43 7.68 4.81
CA ASP A 24 -15.32 7.77 5.97
C ASP A 24 -16.27 6.57 5.91
N ALA A 25 -16.18 5.69 6.91
CA ALA A 25 -17.01 4.50 7.05
C ALA A 25 -18.52 4.83 7.08
N THR A 26 -18.88 6.11 7.24
CA THR A 26 -20.24 6.58 7.46
C THR A 26 -21.06 6.80 6.18
N THR A 27 -20.48 6.77 4.97
CA THR A 27 -21.23 7.01 3.72
C THR A 27 -21.62 5.71 2.98
N GLY A 28 -22.22 4.75 3.68
CA GLY A 28 -22.70 3.49 3.11
C GLY A 28 -24.18 3.25 3.35
N THR A 29 -25.06 4.11 2.85
CA THR A 29 -26.50 3.80 2.77
C THR A 29 -26.74 2.90 1.57
N GLY A 30 -26.71 1.58 1.79
CA GLY A 30 -27.02 0.59 0.78
C GLY A 30 -27.16 -0.79 1.44
N ALA A 31 -28.40 -1.25 1.57
CA ALA A 31 -28.76 -2.55 2.11
C ALA A 31 -28.13 -3.67 1.25
N GLY A 32 -27.22 -4.43 1.85
CA GLY A 32 -26.52 -5.56 1.25
C GLY A 32 -25.98 -6.47 2.35
N SER A 33 -25.95 -7.76 2.08
CA SER A 33 -25.83 -8.86 3.04
C SER A 33 -24.62 -8.79 4.00
N SER A 34 -24.81 -9.33 5.21
CA SER A 34 -23.99 -9.21 6.42
C SER A 34 -22.52 -9.67 6.36
N GLY A 35 -22.00 -10.00 5.18
CA GLY A 35 -20.61 -10.45 4.95
C GLY A 35 -19.78 -9.57 4.01
N GLU A 36 -20.39 -8.66 3.25
CA GLU A 36 -19.70 -7.89 2.19
C GLU A 36 -19.10 -6.56 2.67
N ALA A 37 -19.46 -6.11 3.88
CA ALA A 37 -19.09 -4.79 4.38
C ALA A 37 -17.61 -4.66 4.84
N LEU A 38 -16.89 -5.77 5.03
CA LEU A 38 -15.53 -5.73 5.62
C LEU A 38 -14.47 -5.13 4.69
N HIS A 39 -14.71 -5.15 3.38
CA HIS A 39 -13.73 -4.69 2.39
C HIS A 39 -14.49 -3.92 1.32
N ARG A 40 -14.53 -2.59 1.46
CA ARG A 40 -14.98 -1.73 0.37
C ARG A 40 -13.73 -1.39 -0.46
N GLY A 41 -13.56 -2.09 -1.58
CA GLY A 41 -12.47 -1.82 -2.52
C GLY A 41 -12.44 -0.33 -2.92
N GLY A 42 -11.25 0.25 -2.93
CA GLY A 42 -11.03 1.66 -3.26
C GLY A 42 -9.89 1.83 -4.27
N TRP A 43 -9.73 3.05 -4.79
CA TRP A 43 -8.58 3.43 -5.60
C TRP A 43 -7.60 4.28 -4.79
N LEU A 44 -6.36 4.34 -5.26
CA LEU A 44 -5.30 5.15 -4.67
C LEU A 44 -4.95 6.28 -5.64
N ASP A 45 -5.28 7.51 -5.28
CA ASP A 45 -4.94 8.68 -6.08
C ASP A 45 -3.45 9.00 -5.97
N ALA A 46 -2.75 8.90 -7.10
CA ALA A 46 -1.30 9.13 -7.20
C ALA A 46 -0.98 10.19 -8.25
N ARG A 47 -0.22 11.21 -7.85
CA ARG A 47 0.35 12.23 -8.74
C ARG A 47 1.83 11.95 -8.98
N LEU A 48 2.22 11.87 -10.26
CA LEU A 48 3.58 11.58 -10.69
C LEU A 48 4.20 12.76 -11.40
N HIS A 49 5.35 13.20 -10.92
CA HIS A 49 6.25 14.10 -11.62
C HIS A 49 7.46 13.29 -12.08
N LEU A 50 7.61 13.10 -13.39
CA LEU A 50 8.69 12.30 -13.97
C LEU A 50 9.62 13.21 -14.77
N THR A 51 10.93 12.98 -14.68
CA THR A 51 11.89 13.65 -15.57
C THR A 51 11.80 13.11 -16.99
N ASP A 52 11.33 11.88 -17.17
CA ASP A 52 11.11 11.24 -18.46
C ASP A 52 9.82 10.40 -18.44
N LEU A 53 8.93 10.61 -19.41
CA LEU A 53 7.64 9.93 -19.45
C LEU A 53 7.75 8.43 -19.76
N ARG A 54 8.86 7.97 -20.35
CA ARG A 54 9.12 6.54 -20.60
C ARG A 54 9.16 5.72 -19.32
N ASP A 55 9.44 6.36 -18.19
CA ASP A 55 9.48 5.71 -16.89
C ASP A 55 8.09 5.51 -16.26
N LEU A 56 7.00 6.02 -16.86
CA LEU A 56 5.65 5.96 -16.28
C LEU A 56 5.22 4.56 -15.87
N THR A 57 5.35 3.58 -16.76
CA THR A 57 4.97 2.18 -16.46
C THR A 57 5.80 1.60 -15.32
N THR A 58 7.08 1.94 -15.24
CA THR A 58 7.95 1.49 -14.15
C THR A 58 7.59 2.16 -12.84
N ALA A 59 7.27 3.46 -12.86
CA ALA A 59 6.82 4.20 -11.69
C ALA A 59 5.51 3.61 -11.13
N VAL A 60 4.52 3.35 -12.00
CA VAL A 60 3.25 2.71 -11.62
C VAL A 60 3.48 1.32 -11.04
N ARG A 61 4.37 0.51 -11.63
CA ARG A 61 4.71 -0.82 -11.10
C ARG A 61 5.36 -0.74 -9.72
N ARG A 62 6.27 0.21 -9.50
CA ARG A 62 6.89 0.45 -8.18
C ARG A 62 5.84 0.88 -7.15
N LEU A 63 4.86 1.68 -7.54
CA LEU A 63 3.74 2.09 -6.69
C LEU A 63 2.85 0.91 -6.29
N ARG A 64 2.45 0.08 -7.26
CA ARG A 64 1.67 -1.13 -6.99
C ARG A 64 2.37 -2.06 -6.01
N ARG A 65 3.69 -2.22 -6.15
CA ARG A 65 4.51 -3.00 -5.22
C ARG A 65 4.64 -2.34 -3.85
N LEU A 66 4.91 -1.04 -3.80
CA LEU A 66 5.09 -0.30 -2.55
C LEU A 66 3.84 -0.36 -1.67
N PHE A 67 2.65 -0.30 -2.27
CA PHE A 67 1.37 -0.32 -1.58
C PHE A 67 0.65 -1.67 -1.63
N ASP A 68 1.29 -2.71 -2.17
CA ASP A 68 0.74 -4.07 -2.29
C ASP A 68 -0.67 -4.09 -2.93
N LEU A 69 -0.83 -3.31 -4.00
CA LEU A 69 -2.11 -3.11 -4.70
C LEU A 69 -2.54 -4.33 -5.53
N ASP A 70 -1.62 -5.27 -5.76
CA ASP A 70 -1.86 -6.48 -6.54
C ASP A 70 -2.41 -7.62 -5.68
N ALA A 71 -2.33 -7.52 -4.35
CA ALA A 71 -2.85 -8.54 -3.45
C ALA A 71 -4.38 -8.52 -3.40
N ASP A 72 -4.96 -9.70 -3.28
CA ASP A 72 -6.37 -9.87 -2.93
C ASP A 72 -6.53 -9.82 -1.40
N PRO A 73 -7.14 -8.75 -0.83
CA PRO A 73 -7.26 -8.62 0.62
C PRO A 73 -8.26 -9.61 1.20
N TYR A 74 -9.28 -10.01 0.44
CA TYR A 74 -10.32 -10.93 0.89
C TYR A 74 -9.72 -12.31 1.10
N ALA A 75 -8.94 -12.79 0.13
CA ALA A 75 -8.26 -14.07 0.21
C ALA A 75 -7.27 -14.12 1.39
N VAL A 76 -6.56 -13.02 1.65
CA VAL A 76 -5.64 -12.92 2.81
C VAL A 76 -6.41 -12.99 4.12
N ASP A 77 -7.46 -12.21 4.26
CA ASP A 77 -8.23 -12.12 5.50
C ASP A 77 -9.01 -13.40 5.78
N GLU A 78 -9.59 -14.04 4.78
CA GLU A 78 -10.20 -15.36 4.92
C GLU A 78 -9.19 -16.37 5.45
N ARG A 79 -8.00 -16.40 4.85
CA ARG A 79 -6.99 -17.41 5.17
C ARG A 79 -6.36 -17.20 6.55
N LEU A 80 -6.09 -15.96 6.93
CA LEU A 80 -5.50 -15.60 8.22
C LEU A 80 -6.56 -15.57 9.34
N GLY A 81 -7.79 -15.16 9.02
CA GLY A 81 -8.92 -15.12 9.95
C GLY A 81 -9.39 -16.50 10.42
N ALA A 82 -9.08 -17.56 9.67
CA ALA A 82 -9.31 -18.94 10.09
C ALA A 82 -8.38 -19.42 11.24
N ASP A 83 -7.25 -18.74 11.49
CA ASP A 83 -6.34 -19.07 12.58
C ASP A 83 -6.78 -18.37 13.88
N PRO A 84 -7.08 -19.11 14.98
CA PRO A 84 -7.54 -18.52 16.24
C PRO A 84 -6.62 -17.46 16.85
N ARG A 85 -5.30 -17.53 16.59
CA ARG A 85 -4.31 -16.58 17.12
C ARG A 85 -4.25 -15.30 16.28
N LEU A 86 -4.60 -15.38 14.99
CA LEU A 86 -4.55 -14.23 14.06
C LEU A 86 -5.93 -13.60 13.85
N ALA A 87 -7.02 -14.34 14.04
CA ALA A 87 -8.39 -13.87 13.84
C ALA A 87 -8.71 -12.54 14.54
N PRO A 88 -8.33 -12.32 15.82
CA PRO A 88 -8.57 -11.03 16.47
C PRO A 88 -7.80 -9.87 15.82
N LEU A 89 -6.62 -10.13 15.26
CA LEU A 89 -5.80 -9.11 14.60
C LEU A 89 -6.36 -8.74 13.23
N VAL A 90 -6.81 -9.74 12.47
CA VAL A 90 -7.48 -9.53 11.16
C VAL A 90 -8.79 -8.77 11.35
N ALA A 91 -9.63 -9.20 12.31
CA ALA A 91 -10.88 -8.51 12.63
C ALA A 91 -10.68 -7.05 13.08
N ALA A 92 -9.55 -6.74 13.73
CA ALA A 92 -9.24 -5.39 14.15
C ALA A 92 -8.81 -4.47 12.98
N ARG A 93 -8.28 -5.02 11.88
CA ARG A 93 -7.79 -4.27 10.71
C ARG A 93 -8.02 -5.05 9.41
N PRO A 94 -9.28 -5.20 8.97
CA PRO A 94 -9.58 -5.92 7.75
C PRO A 94 -8.98 -5.24 6.51
N GLY A 95 -8.49 -6.04 5.57
CA GLY A 95 -7.88 -5.60 4.32
C GLY A 95 -6.50 -4.98 4.47
N LEU A 96 -5.81 -5.26 5.59
CA LEU A 96 -4.46 -4.74 5.83
C LEU A 96 -3.49 -5.22 4.75
N ARG A 97 -2.71 -4.28 4.20
CA ARG A 97 -1.74 -4.54 3.14
C ARG A 97 -0.33 -4.72 3.68
N SER A 98 0.46 -5.57 3.04
CA SER A 98 1.86 -5.71 3.38
C SER A 98 2.64 -4.47 2.88
N PRO A 99 3.42 -3.77 3.73
CA PRO A 99 4.25 -2.68 3.26
C PRO A 99 5.31 -3.20 2.28
N GLY A 100 5.27 -2.72 1.04
CA GLY A 100 6.27 -3.04 0.04
C GLY A 100 7.49 -2.13 0.09
N THR A 101 8.31 -2.21 -0.96
CA THR A 101 9.45 -1.31 -1.16
C THR A 101 9.37 -0.62 -2.52
N ALA A 102 9.80 0.63 -2.56
CA ALA A 102 9.97 1.36 -3.82
C ALA A 102 11.32 1.07 -4.49
N ASP A 103 12.32 0.64 -3.71
CA ASP A 103 13.66 0.36 -4.17
C ASP A 103 14.29 -0.76 -3.31
N PRO A 104 14.72 -1.89 -3.92
CA PRO A 104 15.23 -3.04 -3.17
C PRO A 104 16.55 -2.74 -2.46
N ASP A 105 17.40 -1.88 -3.02
CA ASP A 105 18.71 -1.57 -2.45
C ASP A 105 18.53 -0.70 -1.19
N GLU A 106 17.64 0.30 -1.28
CA GLU A 106 17.24 1.08 -0.10
C GLU A 106 16.68 0.18 1.00
N PHE A 107 15.82 -0.78 0.64
CA PHE A 107 15.23 -1.70 1.61
C PHE A 107 16.27 -2.60 2.27
N ALA A 108 17.23 -3.13 1.50
CA ALA A 108 18.31 -3.95 2.03
C ALA A 108 19.15 -3.18 3.06
N VAL A 109 19.49 -1.91 2.76
CA VAL A 109 20.20 -1.05 3.71
C VAL A 109 19.36 -0.81 4.96
N ARG A 110 18.07 -0.46 4.81
CA ARG A 110 17.15 -0.25 5.95
C ARG A 110 17.02 -1.50 6.82
N ALA A 111 17.02 -2.70 6.22
CA ALA A 111 16.98 -3.96 6.94
C ALA A 111 18.27 -4.21 7.73
N LEU A 112 19.44 -3.95 7.12
CA LEU A 112 20.74 -4.12 7.77
C LEU A 112 20.96 -3.18 8.96
N VAL A 113 20.59 -1.90 8.84
CA VAL A 113 20.77 -0.92 9.93
C VAL A 113 19.71 -1.04 11.03
N GLY A 114 18.68 -1.86 10.81
CA GLY A 114 17.57 -2.05 11.72
C GLY A 114 16.64 -0.85 11.81
N ARG A 115 15.55 -1.00 12.58
CA ARG A 115 14.46 -0.02 12.68
C ARG A 115 14.93 1.35 13.17
N GLU A 116 15.78 1.41 14.20
CA GLU A 116 16.26 2.67 14.76
C GLU A 116 17.22 3.39 13.82
N GLY A 117 18.12 2.66 13.16
CA GLY A 117 19.03 3.21 12.16
C GLY A 117 18.28 3.72 10.95
N ALA A 118 17.32 2.95 10.46
CA ALA A 118 16.51 3.31 9.30
C ALA A 118 15.62 4.54 9.52
N GLY A 119 15.27 4.86 10.78
CA GLY A 119 14.53 6.08 11.12
C GLY A 119 15.37 7.36 11.07
N ARG A 120 16.69 7.24 10.97
CA ARG A 120 17.65 8.35 10.88
C ARG A 120 18.23 8.57 9.47
N LEU A 121 17.87 7.72 8.50
CA LEU A 121 18.21 7.83 7.08
C LEU A 121 17.16 8.65 6.34
#